data_AF-A0A5N5QHV1-F1
#
_entry.id   AF-A0A5N5QHV1-F1
#
_cell.length_a   1.000
_cell.length_b   1.000
_cell.length_c   1.000
_cell.angle_alpha   90.00
_cell.angle_beta   90.00
_cell.angle_gamma   90.00
#
_symmetry.space_group_name_H-M   'P 1'
#
loop_
_entity.id
_entity.type
_entity.pdbx_description
1 polymer ?
#
loop_
_entity_poly.entity_id
_entity_poly.type
_entity_poly.pdbx_seq_one_letter_code
_entity_poly.pdbx_strand_id
1 'polypeptide(L)'
;MSRTTHLFDAATVLSDILAHADITHAFAGNFAVIALGGPPHDTEEILCVVMSGLRPVHDAVNAGDTEVMSATMAGWANRLFVKYSEPIPPVEIEICVAGETGPRNLNPHTVMAVQNLPFLSVTEFMRAKLRVWTTRTADSDAKDILFILTRYWSSIDLNRIPEPDMDLSLRDGSLATMLALLVFCALVGARSLSVTLPDATYLGFHNASSGLDVWLGVRYAAPPVGNLRWRAAQSVARGNSIVNATTMPADYTATNMDEDCLYLNVYSPPRAKNLPVLVWIHGGGWDHNSATQFDPTPLINLSNNTFVAVIIQYRPAISPNDQDARFALEFVQSNIAKFGGSRHDVTIWGQSSGGGTVLELLVQEGRLQRALGTKYSRLFGAAIMSSPWFPPLGKCSNAYYTDQFRNFTSGAGCLANSTDSSMLACLRAAPSSTLKQLNYQMNKAQRGHVNYWVACLEDDTTSGYLKMHPVEALRLGLVAGARPSYISQLLLNTRSADAFVDGHARGVSVYQDAVFACGSTWAADVFKKRQASWRYLFGILPAVHAQDNAYEFPYWYNWRSPTSPSTFAAFGGAITNFTVRRNPNSDALDTTWLRAASATQIVFNMTSPANISQTYRTDFYHPLSGTKE
;
A
#
# COMPACT_ATOMS: atom_id res chain seq x y z
N MET A 1 -29.14 -1.21 2.41
CA MET A 1 -28.19 -0.19 2.89
C MET A 1 -27.54 -0.70 4.16
N SER A 2 -26.28 -0.32 4.45
CA SER A 2 -25.63 -0.70 5.71
C SER A 2 -26.21 0.14 6.86
N ARG A 3 -26.20 -0.36 8.10
CA ARG A 3 -26.70 0.40 9.26
C ARG A 3 -25.96 1.74 9.43
N THR A 4 -24.65 1.75 9.16
CA THR A 4 -23.83 2.96 9.09
C THR A 4 -24.35 3.97 8.07
N THR A 5 -24.80 3.51 6.90
CA THR A 5 -25.42 4.38 5.88
C THR A 5 -26.67 5.06 6.44
N HIS A 6 -27.54 4.32 7.15
CA HIS A 6 -28.74 4.90 7.76
C HIS A 6 -28.42 5.98 8.81
N LEU A 7 -27.32 5.83 9.58
CA LEU A 7 -26.89 6.84 10.56
C LEU A 7 -26.43 8.13 9.87
N PHE A 8 -25.64 8.00 8.78
CA PHE A 8 -25.19 9.15 8.00
C PHE A 8 -26.35 9.83 7.27
N ASP A 9 -27.31 9.09 6.73
CA ASP A 9 -28.52 9.64 6.12
C ASP A 9 -29.33 10.44 7.16
N ALA A 10 -29.56 9.86 8.34
CA ALA A 10 -30.25 10.53 9.44
C ALA A 10 -29.52 11.81 9.90
N ALA A 11 -28.19 11.75 10.04
CA ALA A 11 -27.39 12.91 10.43
C ALA A 11 -27.42 14.01 9.36
N THR A 12 -27.41 13.64 8.08
CA THR A 12 -27.45 14.58 6.95
C THR A 12 -28.77 15.33 6.91
N VAL A 13 -29.90 14.60 6.97
CA VAL A 13 -31.23 15.24 6.96
C VAL A 13 -31.40 16.18 8.17
N LEU A 14 -30.95 15.78 9.36
CA LEU A 14 -31.02 16.64 10.54
C LEU A 14 -30.11 17.87 10.40
N SER A 15 -28.88 17.67 9.91
CA SER A 15 -27.92 18.76 9.68
C SER A 15 -28.47 19.80 8.72
N ASP A 16 -29.13 19.37 7.65
CA ASP A 16 -29.76 20.26 6.68
C ASP A 16 -30.89 21.06 7.34
N ILE A 17 -31.81 20.42 8.06
CA ILE A 17 -32.90 21.11 8.77
C ILE A 17 -32.36 22.19 9.71
N LEU A 18 -31.34 21.85 10.50
CA LEU A 18 -30.73 22.77 11.46
C LEU A 18 -29.99 23.92 10.77
N ALA A 19 -29.28 23.64 9.68
CA ALA A 19 -28.59 24.67 8.90
C ALA A 19 -29.57 25.66 8.26
N HIS A 20 -30.71 25.19 7.72
CA HIS A 20 -31.76 26.07 7.18
C HIS A 20 -32.40 26.96 8.25
N ALA A 21 -32.44 26.50 9.50
CA ALA A 21 -32.95 27.26 10.64
C ALA A 21 -31.87 28.13 11.33
N ASP A 22 -30.67 28.25 10.75
CA ASP A 22 -29.52 28.97 11.31
C ASP A 22 -29.10 28.47 12.71
N ILE A 23 -29.23 27.16 12.94
CA ILE A 23 -28.86 26.51 14.20
C ILE A 23 -27.46 25.87 14.05
N THR A 24 -26.47 26.47 14.73
CA THR A 24 -25.13 25.90 14.83
C THR A 24 -25.15 24.60 15.63
N HIS A 25 -24.61 23.54 15.04
CA HIS A 25 -24.63 22.20 15.62
C HIS A 25 -23.38 21.37 15.29
N ALA A 26 -23.16 20.29 16.05
CA ALA A 26 -22.10 19.31 15.80
C ALA A 26 -22.45 17.92 16.37
N PHE A 27 -22.12 16.87 15.64
CA PHE A 27 -22.35 15.48 16.02
C PHE A 27 -21.27 14.90 16.95
N ALA A 28 -21.67 14.00 17.84
CA ALA A 28 -20.85 13.32 18.83
C ALA A 28 -21.38 11.91 19.15
N GLY A 29 -20.87 11.28 20.22
CA GLY A 29 -21.22 9.91 20.61
C GLY A 29 -20.47 8.85 19.80
N ASN A 30 -20.85 7.58 19.91
CA ASN A 30 -20.21 6.46 19.20
C ASN A 30 -20.22 6.70 17.68
N PHE A 31 -21.21 7.44 17.18
CA PHE A 31 -21.29 7.85 15.78
C PHE A 31 -20.03 8.60 15.30
N ALA A 32 -19.38 9.40 16.15
CA ALA A 32 -18.14 10.08 15.78
C ALA A 32 -16.97 9.09 15.58
N VAL A 33 -16.90 8.02 16.37
CA VAL A 33 -15.91 6.94 16.21
C VAL A 33 -16.14 6.19 14.90
N ILE A 34 -17.40 5.87 14.60
CA ILE A 34 -17.79 5.25 13.31
C ILE A 34 -17.41 6.16 12.14
N ALA A 35 -17.66 7.47 12.25
CA ALA A 35 -17.31 8.44 11.21
C ALA A 35 -15.79 8.57 11.00
N LEU A 36 -15.00 8.35 12.05
CA LEU A 36 -13.53 8.32 12.02
C LEU A 36 -12.95 6.95 11.62
N GLY A 37 -13.79 6.02 11.15
CA GLY A 37 -13.38 4.69 10.68
C GLY A 37 -13.12 3.68 11.80
N GLY A 38 -13.69 3.90 12.98
CA GLY A 38 -13.65 2.96 14.11
C GLY A 38 -14.53 1.72 13.93
N PRO A 39 -14.38 0.72 14.81
CA PRO A 39 -15.17 -0.50 14.75
C PRO A 39 -16.68 -0.21 15.00
N PRO A 40 -17.61 -0.99 14.41
CA PRO A 40 -19.02 -0.87 14.74
C PRO A 40 -19.29 -1.33 16.18
N HIS A 41 -20.29 -0.71 16.83
CA HIS A 41 -20.70 -1.02 18.19
C HIS A 41 -22.09 -1.66 18.22
N ASP A 42 -22.37 -2.45 19.27
CA ASP A 42 -23.68 -3.09 19.48
C ASP A 42 -24.77 -2.07 19.85
N THR A 43 -24.37 -0.89 20.37
CA THR A 43 -25.24 0.25 20.67
C THR A 43 -24.76 1.49 19.92
N GLU A 44 -25.68 2.08 19.15
CA GLU A 44 -25.39 3.22 18.28
C GLU A 44 -25.95 4.50 18.90
N GLU A 45 -25.15 5.15 19.74
CA GLU A 45 -25.45 6.47 20.30
C GLU A 45 -25.05 7.55 19.29
N ILE A 46 -26.04 8.29 18.78
CA ILE A 46 -25.83 9.49 17.96
C ILE A 46 -26.30 10.71 18.75
N LEU A 47 -25.35 11.59 19.07
CA LEU A 47 -25.58 12.83 19.80
C LEU A 47 -25.43 14.01 18.85
N CYS A 48 -26.27 15.03 18.97
CA CYS A 48 -26.14 16.30 18.26
C CYS A 48 -26.12 17.45 19.27
N VAL A 49 -25.00 18.17 19.35
CA VAL A 49 -24.82 19.33 20.23
C VAL A 49 -25.25 20.59 19.51
N VAL A 50 -26.12 21.42 20.10
CA VAL A 50 -26.67 22.65 19.49
C VAL A 50 -26.42 23.89 20.35
N MET A 51 -26.23 25.05 19.70
CA MET A 51 -26.02 26.34 20.37
C MET A 51 -27.32 27.08 20.76
N SER A 52 -28.43 26.86 20.05
CA SER A 52 -29.68 27.65 20.18
C SER A 52 -30.66 27.14 21.24
N GLY A 53 -30.30 26.08 21.98
CA GLY A 53 -31.19 25.41 22.94
C GLY A 53 -32.19 24.46 22.27
N LEU A 54 -33.01 23.76 23.07
CA LEU A 54 -33.84 22.65 22.58
C LEU A 54 -35.12 23.11 21.85
N ARG A 55 -35.70 24.24 22.24
CA ARG A 55 -36.99 24.71 21.69
C ARG A 55 -36.90 25.13 20.21
N PRO A 56 -35.87 25.88 19.78
CA PRO A 56 -35.69 26.19 18.36
C PRO A 56 -35.45 24.94 17.50
N VAL A 57 -34.76 23.92 18.05
CA VAL A 57 -34.57 22.64 17.35
C VAL A 57 -35.89 21.90 17.18
N HIS A 58 -36.70 21.82 18.25
CA HIS A 58 -38.02 21.22 18.18
C HIS A 58 -38.90 21.89 17.13
N ASP A 59 -38.93 23.23 17.12
CA ASP A 59 -39.76 24.00 16.19
C ASP A 59 -39.23 23.87 14.74
N ALA A 60 -37.91 23.85 14.53
CA ALA A 60 -37.32 23.66 13.20
C ALA A 60 -37.59 22.26 12.62
N VAL A 61 -37.47 21.20 13.43
CA VAL A 61 -37.73 19.83 13.00
C VAL A 61 -39.21 19.63 12.71
N ASN A 62 -40.10 20.13 13.57
CA ASN A 62 -41.54 19.96 13.39
C ASN A 62 -42.17 20.94 12.38
N ALA A 63 -41.44 21.96 11.92
CA ALA A 63 -41.83 22.81 10.79
C ALA A 63 -41.48 22.20 9.42
N GLY A 64 -40.62 21.17 9.38
CA GLY A 64 -40.26 20.41 8.19
C GLY A 64 -41.26 19.31 7.85
N ASP A 65 -40.87 18.39 6.96
CA ASP A 65 -41.68 17.22 6.62
C ASP A 65 -41.71 16.20 7.78
N THR A 66 -42.84 16.18 8.49
CA THR A 66 -43.05 15.34 9.67
C THR A 66 -43.16 13.84 9.39
N GLU A 67 -43.27 13.43 8.11
CA GLU A 67 -43.28 12.00 7.74
C GLU A 67 -41.88 11.37 7.89
N VAL A 68 -40.83 12.19 7.76
CA VAL A 68 -39.42 11.75 7.71
C VAL A 68 -38.73 11.92 9.06
N MET A 69 -38.92 13.06 9.72
CA MET A 69 -38.37 13.35 11.05
C MET A 69 -39.41 13.93 12.00
N SER A 70 -39.31 13.54 13.28
CA SER A 70 -40.14 14.11 14.34
C SER A 70 -39.31 14.39 15.59
N ALA A 71 -39.58 15.49 16.28
CA ALA A 71 -38.89 15.86 17.51
C ALA A 71 -39.83 15.71 18.72
N THR A 72 -39.40 14.95 19.73
CA THR A 72 -40.17 14.71 20.97
C THR A 72 -39.35 15.15 22.19
N MET A 73 -39.94 16.02 23.01
CA MET A 73 -39.38 16.36 24.32
C MET A 73 -39.63 15.23 25.32
N ALA A 74 -38.59 14.76 26.00
CA ALA A 74 -38.75 13.79 27.07
C ALA A 74 -39.36 14.46 28.31
N GLY A 75 -40.54 14.04 28.76
CA GLY A 75 -41.20 14.65 29.92
C GLY A 75 -40.47 14.48 31.27
N TRP A 76 -39.45 13.62 31.32
CA TRP A 76 -38.70 13.25 32.52
C TRP A 76 -37.27 13.82 32.57
N ALA A 77 -36.80 14.48 31.50
CA ALA A 77 -35.49 15.11 31.43
C ALA A 77 -35.53 16.35 30.53
N ASN A 78 -34.64 17.33 30.71
CA ASN A 78 -34.46 18.42 29.75
C ASN A 78 -33.71 17.91 28.51
N ARG A 79 -34.33 16.98 27.79
CA ARG A 79 -33.77 16.25 26.65
C ARG A 79 -34.77 16.22 25.51
N LEU A 80 -34.26 16.42 24.30
CA LEU A 80 -35.03 16.35 23.07
C LEU A 80 -34.48 15.20 22.24
N PHE A 81 -35.37 14.35 21.75
CA PHE A 81 -35.03 13.24 20.86
C PHE A 81 -35.65 13.49 19.49
N VAL A 82 -34.83 13.38 18.45
CA VAL A 82 -35.27 13.45 17.06
C VAL A 82 -35.27 12.04 16.49
N LYS A 83 -36.42 11.60 15.97
CA LYS A 83 -36.58 10.28 15.37
C LYS A 83 -36.66 10.40 13.85
N TYR A 84 -35.81 9.67 13.16
CA TYR A 84 -35.81 9.50 11.70
C TYR A 84 -36.51 8.18 11.33
N SER A 85 -37.62 8.29 10.59
CA SER A 85 -38.61 7.21 10.41
C SER A 85 -38.42 6.36 9.15
N GLU A 86 -37.71 6.87 8.14
CA GLU A 86 -37.61 6.23 6.82
C GLU A 86 -36.72 4.96 6.75
N PRO A 87 -35.66 4.78 7.56
CA PRO A 87 -34.98 3.49 7.65
C PRO A 87 -35.63 2.61 8.72
N ILE A 88 -35.85 1.33 8.41
CA ILE A 88 -36.24 0.30 9.39
C ILE A 88 -34.98 -0.49 9.80
N PRO A 89 -34.61 -0.56 11.08
CA PRO A 89 -35.24 0.11 12.24
C PRO A 89 -34.91 1.61 12.31
N PRO A 90 -35.80 2.44 12.91
CA PRO A 90 -35.64 3.89 12.97
C PRO A 90 -34.35 4.29 13.70
N VAL A 91 -33.86 5.49 13.38
CA VAL A 91 -32.69 6.09 14.06
C VAL A 91 -33.19 7.18 15.00
N GLU A 92 -32.74 7.13 16.25
CA GLU A 92 -33.05 8.15 17.26
C GLU A 92 -31.79 8.96 17.56
N ILE A 93 -31.92 10.28 17.56
CA ILE A 93 -30.84 11.25 17.76
C ILE A 93 -31.13 12.05 19.03
N GLU A 94 -30.23 11.99 20.00
CA GLU A 94 -30.34 12.80 21.22
C GLU A 94 -29.74 14.20 20.97
N ILE A 95 -30.54 15.23 21.21
CA ILE A 95 -30.12 16.62 21.10
C ILE A 95 -29.64 17.12 22.47
N CYS A 96 -28.41 17.61 22.49
CA CYS A 96 -27.74 18.15 23.66
C CYS A 96 -27.50 19.65 23.49
N VAL A 97 -27.65 20.43 24.56
CA VAL A 97 -27.29 21.86 24.52
C VAL A 97 -25.79 22.04 24.75
N ALA A 98 -25.15 22.94 24.00
CA ALA A 98 -23.76 23.31 24.19
C ALA A 98 -23.49 23.73 25.64
N GLY A 99 -22.40 23.23 26.22
CA GLY A 99 -22.05 23.42 27.64
C GLY A 99 -22.63 22.40 28.61
N GLU A 100 -23.66 21.61 28.24
CA GLU A 100 -24.14 20.49 29.08
C GLU A 100 -23.37 19.20 28.82
N THR A 101 -23.21 18.82 27.55
CA THR A 101 -22.62 17.53 27.12
C THR A 101 -21.49 17.70 26.10
N GLY A 102 -20.96 18.92 25.96
CA GLY A 102 -19.91 19.28 25.00
C GLY A 102 -19.34 20.68 25.24
N PRO A 103 -18.54 21.24 24.32
CA PRO A 103 -18.00 22.59 24.44
C PRO A 103 -19.12 23.63 24.61
N ARG A 104 -18.82 24.73 25.31
CA ARG A 104 -19.75 25.87 25.46
C ARG A 104 -19.98 26.62 24.15
N ASN A 105 -19.03 26.54 23.21
CA ASN A 105 -19.10 27.20 21.91
C ASN A 105 -18.68 26.23 20.80
N LEU A 106 -19.47 26.17 19.74
CA LEU A 106 -19.14 25.45 18.52
C LEU A 106 -18.45 26.42 17.54
N ASN A 107 -17.16 26.19 17.30
CA ASN A 107 -16.31 27.01 16.43
C ASN A 107 -15.24 26.13 15.76
N PRO A 108 -14.40 26.68 14.84
CA PRO A 108 -13.40 25.87 14.13
C PRO A 108 -12.36 25.15 14.99
N HIS A 109 -12.25 25.47 16.28
CA HIS A 109 -11.34 24.80 17.23
C HIS A 109 -12.05 23.73 18.08
N THR A 110 -13.38 23.63 18.01
CA THR A 110 -14.17 22.66 18.78
C THR A 110 -14.94 21.71 17.86
N VAL A 111 -15.01 22.02 16.57
CA VAL A 111 -15.71 21.27 15.53
C VAL A 111 -14.73 20.89 14.42
N MET A 112 -14.88 19.68 13.88
CA MET A 112 -14.21 19.18 12.67
C MET A 112 -15.26 18.75 11.65
N ALA A 113 -14.92 18.78 10.36
CA ALA A 113 -15.82 18.29 9.32
C ALA A 113 -15.44 16.86 8.92
N VAL A 114 -16.42 15.95 8.92
CA VAL A 114 -16.24 14.57 8.42
C VAL A 114 -17.39 14.25 7.48
N GLN A 115 -17.09 13.92 6.23
CA GLN A 115 -18.08 13.67 5.18
C GLN A 115 -19.13 14.80 5.04
N ASN A 116 -18.68 16.06 5.09
CA ASN A 116 -19.51 17.27 5.05
C ASN A 116 -20.46 17.49 6.23
N LEU A 117 -20.39 16.66 7.28
CA LEU A 117 -21.13 16.88 8.53
C LEU A 117 -20.21 17.49 9.60
N PRO A 118 -20.74 18.40 10.45
CA PRO A 118 -19.99 18.95 11.57
C PRO A 118 -19.93 17.95 12.73
N PHE A 119 -18.74 17.59 13.21
CA PHE A 119 -18.52 16.74 14.37
C PHE A 119 -17.72 17.48 15.44
N LEU A 120 -17.83 17.09 16.71
CA LEU A 120 -16.88 17.56 17.72
C LEU A 120 -15.45 17.18 17.34
N SER A 121 -14.50 18.11 17.53
CA SER A 121 -13.07 17.83 17.35
C SER A 121 -12.63 16.66 18.24
N VAL A 122 -11.53 15.99 17.87
CA VAL A 122 -10.98 14.85 18.63
C VAL A 122 -10.79 15.18 20.12
N THR A 123 -10.31 16.38 20.43
CA THR A 123 -10.11 16.84 21.82
C THR A 123 -11.44 16.98 22.58
N GLU A 124 -12.45 17.56 21.93
CA GLU A 124 -13.79 17.77 22.52
C GLU A 124 -14.55 16.46 22.68
N PHE A 125 -14.42 15.56 21.71
CA PHE A 125 -14.91 14.20 21.78
C PHE A 125 -14.31 13.46 22.98
N MET A 126 -12.97 13.51 23.14
CA MET A 126 -12.28 12.87 24.26
C MET A 126 -12.74 13.40 25.61
N ARG A 127 -12.89 14.73 25.75
CA ARG A 127 -13.40 15.32 26.98
C ARG A 127 -14.83 14.85 27.29
N ALA A 128 -15.71 14.87 26.29
CA ALA A 128 -17.09 14.42 26.45
C ALA A 128 -17.17 12.93 26.85
N LYS A 129 -16.38 12.07 26.19
CA LYS A 129 -16.35 10.64 26.47
C LYS A 129 -15.74 10.29 27.82
N LEU A 130 -14.65 10.93 28.23
CA LEU A 130 -14.07 10.74 29.56
C LEU A 130 -15.09 11.06 30.66
N ARG A 131 -15.82 12.18 30.51
CA ARG A 131 -16.85 12.60 31.48
C ARG A 131 -18.06 11.66 31.54
N VAL A 132 -18.48 11.09 30.41
CA VAL A 132 -19.57 10.10 30.38
C VAL A 132 -19.08 8.79 30.99
N TRP A 133 -17.87 8.36 30.64
CA TRP A 133 -17.28 7.12 31.14
C TRP A 133 -17.03 7.13 32.64
N THR A 134 -16.56 8.24 33.22
CA THR A 134 -16.40 8.39 34.67
C THR A 134 -17.71 8.19 35.44
N THR A 135 -18.85 8.40 34.79
CA THR A 135 -20.18 8.23 35.37
C THR A 135 -20.80 6.86 35.07
N ARG A 136 -20.70 6.39 33.81
CA ARG A 136 -21.37 5.18 33.32
C ARG A 136 -20.52 3.91 33.43
N THR A 137 -19.19 4.03 33.44
CA THR A 137 -18.22 2.91 33.44
C THR A 137 -18.48 1.86 32.36
N ALA A 138 -19.07 2.23 31.23
CA ALA A 138 -19.42 1.29 30.16
C ALA A 138 -18.20 0.90 29.33
N ASP A 139 -18.08 -0.40 29.00
CA ASP A 139 -17.01 -0.94 28.16
C ASP A 139 -16.97 -0.33 26.75
N SER A 140 -18.12 0.10 26.22
CA SER A 140 -18.21 0.77 24.92
C SER A 140 -17.48 2.12 24.93
N ASP A 141 -17.62 2.90 26.00
CA ASP A 141 -16.96 4.20 26.14
C ASP A 141 -15.44 4.03 26.32
N ALA A 142 -15.01 3.01 27.06
CA ALA A 142 -13.59 2.68 27.20
C ALA A 142 -12.94 2.30 25.85
N LYS A 143 -13.67 1.55 25.00
CA LYS A 143 -13.23 1.20 23.64
C LYS A 143 -13.10 2.44 22.75
N ASP A 144 -14.05 3.37 22.83
CA ASP A 144 -14.00 4.63 22.08
C ASP A 144 -12.81 5.50 22.49
N ILE A 145 -12.61 5.64 23.81
CA ILE A 145 -11.47 6.36 24.38
C ILE A 145 -10.15 5.73 23.90
N LEU A 146 -10.04 4.41 23.95
CA LEU A 146 -8.84 3.70 23.50
C LEU A 146 -8.61 3.84 21.99
N PHE A 147 -9.67 3.77 21.18
CA PHE A 147 -9.57 4.00 19.73
C PHE A 147 -9.01 5.39 19.42
N ILE A 148 -9.52 6.43 20.08
CA ILE A 148 -9.04 7.79 19.87
C ILE A 148 -7.61 7.98 20.39
N LEU A 149 -7.28 7.45 21.58
CA LEU A 149 -5.92 7.51 22.12
C LEU A 149 -4.91 6.78 21.25
N THR A 150 -5.27 5.64 20.65
CA THR A 150 -4.34 4.86 19.82
C THR A 150 -4.14 5.45 18.43
N ARG A 151 -5.16 6.10 17.85
CA ARG A 151 -5.13 6.53 16.45
C ARG A 151 -5.02 8.04 16.25
N TYR A 152 -5.44 8.84 17.22
CA TYR A 152 -5.52 10.30 17.10
C TYR A 152 -4.84 11.04 18.26
N TRP A 153 -3.92 10.39 19.00
CA TRP A 153 -3.18 10.97 20.13
C TRP A 153 -2.61 12.38 19.86
N SER A 154 -1.97 12.56 18.71
CA SER A 154 -1.34 13.84 18.32
C SER A 154 -2.34 14.98 18.11
N SER A 155 -3.63 14.67 17.95
CA SER A 155 -4.71 15.63 17.74
C SER A 155 -5.47 15.95 19.04
N ILE A 156 -5.02 15.42 20.18
CA ILE A 156 -5.58 15.67 21.50
C ILE A 156 -4.76 16.79 22.17
N ASP A 157 -5.41 17.93 22.41
CA ASP A 157 -4.86 18.97 23.28
C ASP A 157 -5.22 18.65 24.74
N LEU A 158 -4.27 18.06 25.46
CA LEU A 158 -4.46 17.66 26.85
C LEU A 158 -4.70 18.87 27.78
N ASN A 159 -4.18 20.06 27.46
CA ASN A 159 -4.39 21.27 28.29
C ASN A 159 -5.85 21.70 28.33
N ARG A 160 -6.63 21.18 27.39
CA ARG A 160 -8.05 21.43 27.25
C ARG A 160 -8.90 20.42 28.02
N ILE A 161 -8.34 19.34 28.57
CA ILE A 161 -9.09 18.35 29.37
C ILE A 161 -8.90 18.70 30.85
N PRO A 162 -9.95 19.10 31.60
CA PRO A 162 -9.84 19.47 33.01
C PRO A 162 -9.24 18.33 33.85
N GLU A 163 -8.35 18.67 34.79
CA GLU A 163 -7.76 17.69 35.72
C GLU A 163 -8.80 16.80 36.44
N PRO A 164 -9.98 17.29 36.89
CA PRO A 164 -11.02 16.43 37.49
C PRO A 164 -11.61 15.38 36.54
N ASP A 165 -11.59 15.63 35.22
CA ASP A 165 -12.03 14.66 34.21
C ASP A 165 -10.91 13.64 33.89
N MET A 166 -9.66 13.94 34.26
CA MET A 166 -8.51 13.02 34.23
C MET A 166 -8.31 12.28 35.55
N ASP A 167 -8.81 12.81 36.67
CA ASP A 167 -8.82 12.21 38.01
C ASP A 167 -9.91 11.14 38.11
N LEU A 168 -9.69 10.03 37.41
CA LEU A 168 -10.44 8.80 37.60
C LEU A 168 -10.15 8.30 39.02
N SER A 169 -11.10 8.53 39.93
CA SER A 169 -10.97 8.20 41.35
C SER A 169 -10.50 6.75 41.55
N LEU A 170 -9.30 6.63 42.13
CA LEU A 170 -8.56 5.44 42.55
C LEU A 170 -9.30 4.63 43.65
N ARG A 171 -10.54 4.21 43.43
CA ARG A 171 -11.31 3.46 44.44
C ARG A 171 -11.20 1.95 44.33
N ASP A 172 -10.88 1.41 43.15
CA ASP A 172 -10.66 -0.02 42.98
C ASP A 172 -9.22 -0.28 42.49
N GLY A 173 -8.41 -0.90 43.36
CA GLY A 173 -6.96 -1.10 43.20
C GLY A 173 -6.50 -1.90 41.96
N SER A 174 -7.41 -2.31 41.08
CA SER A 174 -7.11 -2.90 39.78
C SER A 174 -6.63 -1.87 38.75
N LEU A 175 -7.12 -0.62 38.82
CA LEU A 175 -6.83 0.41 37.80
C LEU A 175 -5.54 1.20 38.06
N ALA A 176 -5.17 1.45 39.33
CA ALA A 176 -3.91 2.11 39.66
C ALA A 176 -2.69 1.30 39.14
N THR A 177 -2.79 -0.03 39.23
CA THR A 177 -1.76 -0.95 38.76
C THR A 177 -1.69 -0.97 37.24
N MET A 178 -2.83 -0.89 36.54
CA MET A 178 -2.91 -0.89 35.08
C MET A 178 -2.52 0.47 34.46
N LEU A 179 -2.94 1.59 35.07
CA LEU A 179 -2.56 2.93 34.64
C LEU A 179 -1.11 3.26 35.03
N ALA A 180 -0.60 2.80 36.18
CA ALA A 180 0.82 2.92 36.50
C ALA A 180 1.66 2.03 35.57
N LEU A 181 1.20 0.84 35.17
CA LEU A 181 1.85 0.04 34.11
C LEU A 181 1.77 0.70 32.74
N LEU A 182 0.71 1.46 32.43
CA LEU A 182 0.55 2.18 31.16
C LEU A 182 1.33 3.51 31.12
N VAL A 183 1.40 4.24 32.23
CA VAL A 183 2.22 5.46 32.38
C VAL A 183 3.69 5.08 32.51
N PHE A 184 4.02 3.97 33.16
CA PHE A 184 5.37 3.39 33.13
C PHE A 184 5.69 2.80 31.75
N CYS A 185 4.75 2.20 31.01
CA CYS A 185 4.97 1.85 29.59
C CYS A 185 5.12 3.09 28.69
N ALA A 186 4.40 4.19 28.97
CA ALA A 186 4.51 5.44 28.23
C ALA A 186 5.84 6.17 28.54
N LEU A 187 6.32 6.11 29.78
CA LEU A 187 7.58 6.74 30.22
C LEU A 187 8.82 5.84 30.02
N VAL A 188 8.67 4.51 29.97
CA VAL A 188 9.76 3.54 29.73
C VAL A 188 9.80 3.04 28.28
N GLY A 189 8.82 3.41 27.45
CA GLY A 189 8.69 2.92 26.06
C GLY A 189 8.86 3.96 24.95
N ALA A 190 8.89 5.27 25.21
CA ALA A 190 9.19 6.26 24.17
C ALA A 190 10.71 6.40 23.95
N ARG A 191 11.38 5.28 23.61
CA ARG A 191 12.62 5.40 22.86
C ARG A 191 12.20 6.00 21.52
N SER A 192 12.58 7.26 21.25
CA SER A 192 12.30 7.87 19.95
C SER A 192 12.92 6.97 18.87
N LEU A 193 12.09 6.19 18.19
CA LEU A 193 12.48 5.27 17.14
C LEU A 193 12.95 6.10 15.96
N SER A 194 14.22 6.45 15.95
CA SER A 194 14.79 7.42 15.01
C SER A 194 15.94 6.80 14.25
N VAL A 195 16.02 7.10 12.96
CA VAL A 195 17.11 6.67 12.09
C VAL A 195 17.72 7.90 11.43
N THR A 196 18.98 8.18 11.75
CA THR A 196 19.74 9.26 11.13
C THR A 196 20.40 8.81 9.83
N LEU A 197 19.99 9.42 8.73
CA LEU A 197 20.54 9.26 7.39
C LEU A 197 21.34 10.52 7.00
N PRO A 198 22.12 10.50 5.90
CA PRO A 198 22.94 11.65 5.51
C PRO A 198 22.16 12.94 5.20
N ASP A 199 20.87 12.84 4.94
CA ASP A 199 19.95 13.92 4.57
C ASP A 199 19.05 14.40 5.72
N ALA A 200 18.61 13.49 6.59
CA ALA A 200 17.71 13.79 7.70
C ALA A 200 17.71 12.70 8.78
N THR A 201 17.14 13.04 9.94
CA THR A 201 16.74 12.05 10.95
C THR A 201 15.26 11.73 10.81
N TYR A 202 14.94 10.48 10.51
CA TYR A 202 13.58 9.98 10.32
C TYR A 202 13.02 9.44 11.63
N LEU A 203 11.90 10.00 12.09
CA LEU A 203 11.16 9.53 13.26
C LEU A 203 10.11 8.49 12.82
N GLY A 204 10.36 7.23 13.14
CA GLY A 204 9.38 6.16 12.99
C GLY A 204 8.50 6.00 14.22
N PHE A 205 7.66 4.97 14.21
CA PHE A 205 6.81 4.59 15.32
C PHE A 205 6.82 3.09 15.56
N HIS A 206 6.60 2.69 16.81
CA HIS A 206 6.32 1.31 17.15
C HIS A 206 4.82 1.06 16.97
N ASN A 207 4.45 0.14 16.09
CA ASN A 207 3.06 -0.26 15.89
C ASN A 207 2.69 -1.33 16.93
N ALA A 208 1.98 -0.93 17.99
CA ALA A 208 1.59 -1.83 19.08
C ALA A 208 0.74 -3.03 18.64
N SER A 209 -0.04 -2.89 17.56
CA SER A 209 -0.90 -3.97 17.05
C SER A 209 -0.10 -5.05 16.34
N SER A 210 0.95 -4.67 15.61
CA SER A 210 1.82 -5.63 14.92
C SER A 210 3.07 -6.01 15.71
N GLY A 211 3.46 -5.21 16.69
CA GLY A 211 4.71 -5.33 17.41
C GLY A 211 5.95 -4.95 16.59
N LEU A 212 5.79 -4.23 15.46
CA LEU A 212 6.88 -3.86 14.56
C LEU A 212 7.27 -2.38 14.69
N ASP A 213 8.54 -2.10 14.44
CA ASP A 213 9.11 -0.76 14.26
C ASP A 213 8.95 -0.34 12.78
N VAL A 214 8.31 0.80 12.53
CA VAL A 214 7.88 1.23 11.19
C VAL A 214 8.36 2.64 10.86
N TRP A 215 8.88 2.82 9.65
CA TRP A 215 9.21 4.12 9.05
C TRP A 215 8.56 4.22 7.68
N LEU A 216 7.71 5.23 7.48
CA LEU A 216 6.96 5.47 6.27
C LEU A 216 7.49 6.71 5.54
N GLY A 217 7.58 6.66 4.21
CA GLY A 217 7.97 7.82 3.39
C GLY A 217 9.44 8.23 3.52
N VAL A 218 10.35 7.29 3.82
CA VAL A 218 11.79 7.55 3.87
C VAL A 218 12.30 7.83 2.46
N ARG A 219 12.92 8.99 2.22
CA ARG A 219 13.38 9.37 0.88
C ARG A 219 14.66 8.62 0.54
N TYR A 220 14.65 7.93 -0.60
CA TYR A 220 15.87 7.33 -1.12
C TYR A 220 16.50 8.17 -2.23
N ALA A 221 15.76 9.14 -2.81
CA ALA A 221 16.24 10.04 -3.84
C ALA A 221 15.64 11.45 -3.69
N ALA A 222 16.27 12.41 -4.37
CA ALA A 222 15.74 13.76 -4.50
C ALA A 222 14.41 13.75 -5.29
N PRO A 223 13.44 14.62 -4.95
CA PRO A 223 12.18 14.75 -5.68
C PRO A 223 12.41 14.94 -7.19
N PRO A 224 11.82 14.12 -8.07
CA PRO A 224 12.09 14.16 -9.51
C PRO A 224 11.29 15.27 -10.23
N VAL A 225 11.22 16.46 -9.64
CA VAL A 225 10.43 17.61 -10.10
C VAL A 225 11.26 18.60 -10.92
N GLY A 226 10.59 19.42 -11.74
CA GLY A 226 11.22 20.47 -12.54
C GLY A 226 12.37 19.94 -13.41
N ASN A 227 13.59 20.44 -13.18
CA ASN A 227 14.78 20.04 -13.95
C ASN A 227 15.19 18.57 -13.77
N LEU A 228 14.68 17.89 -12.72
CA LEU A 228 14.92 16.47 -12.45
C LEU A 228 13.91 15.55 -13.13
N ARG A 229 12.83 16.08 -13.74
CA ARG A 229 11.91 15.26 -14.55
C ARG A 229 12.65 14.53 -15.66
N TRP A 230 12.33 13.25 -15.81
CA TRP A 230 12.93 12.34 -16.79
C TRP A 230 14.46 12.28 -16.75
N ARG A 231 15.06 12.55 -15.59
CA ARG A 231 16.47 12.23 -15.30
C ARG A 231 16.56 11.00 -14.42
N ALA A 232 17.71 10.35 -14.45
CA ALA A 232 18.07 9.34 -13.45
C ALA A 232 17.90 9.92 -12.03
N ALA A 233 17.46 9.08 -11.09
CA ALA A 233 17.36 9.44 -9.69
C ALA A 233 18.69 10.01 -9.16
N GLN A 234 18.59 11.01 -8.28
CA GLN A 234 19.76 11.67 -7.71
C GLN A 234 19.73 11.56 -6.19
N SER A 235 20.90 11.62 -5.57
CA SER A 235 21.00 11.62 -4.11
C SER A 235 20.27 12.82 -3.51
N VAL A 236 19.59 12.59 -2.40
CA VAL A 236 19.06 13.65 -1.54
C VAL A 236 20.17 14.59 -1.08
N ALA A 237 19.85 15.88 -0.94
CA ALA A 237 20.77 16.85 -0.37
C ALA A 237 21.06 16.50 1.09
N ARG A 238 22.32 16.64 1.52
CA ARG A 238 22.68 16.42 2.93
C ARG A 238 21.99 17.45 3.82
N GLY A 239 21.61 17.02 5.00
CA GLY A 239 20.86 17.84 5.93
C GLY A 239 20.79 17.22 7.31
N ASN A 240 20.30 18.02 8.26
CA ASN A 240 20.16 17.64 9.67
C ASN A 240 18.71 17.85 10.14
N SER A 241 17.75 17.95 9.21
CA SER A 241 16.34 18.11 9.55
C SER A 241 15.79 16.84 10.22
N ILE A 242 14.72 17.01 10.98
CA ILE A 242 13.95 15.91 11.55
C ILE A 242 12.71 15.72 10.68
N VAL A 243 12.55 14.53 10.12
CA VAL A 243 11.41 14.18 9.25
C VAL A 243 10.52 13.21 10.00
N ASN A 244 9.23 13.55 10.08
CA ASN A 244 8.24 12.65 10.64
C ASN A 244 7.91 11.54 9.62
N ALA A 245 8.28 10.30 9.95
CA ALA A 245 8.09 9.10 9.12
C ALA A 245 6.99 8.19 9.69
N THR A 246 5.99 8.75 10.38
CA THR A 246 4.87 7.98 10.95
C THR A 246 3.65 7.88 10.04
N THR A 247 3.63 8.64 8.94
CA THR A 247 2.54 8.64 7.98
C THR A 247 3.10 8.53 6.58
N MET A 248 2.37 7.85 5.69
CA MET A 248 2.69 7.91 4.26
C MET A 248 2.59 9.37 3.78
N PRO A 249 3.43 9.79 2.82
CA PRO A 249 3.21 11.06 2.12
C PRO A 249 1.78 11.12 1.58
N ALA A 250 1.09 12.25 1.84
CA ALA A 250 -0.29 12.44 1.39
C ALA A 250 -0.35 12.39 -0.14
N ASP A 251 -1.42 11.80 -0.67
CA ASP A 251 -1.74 11.70 -2.10
C ASP A 251 -0.98 10.66 -2.94
N TYR A 252 -1.37 9.40 -2.72
CA TYR A 252 -1.23 8.33 -3.71
C TYR A 252 -2.60 7.69 -3.98
N THR A 253 -3.47 8.43 -4.69
CA THR A 253 -4.67 7.87 -5.32
C THR A 253 -4.50 7.89 -6.84
N ALA A 254 -5.24 7.05 -7.57
CA ALA A 254 -5.13 6.93 -9.02
C ALA A 254 -5.33 8.27 -9.79
N THR A 255 -5.89 9.31 -9.15
CA THR A 255 -6.14 10.64 -9.72
C THR A 255 -5.26 11.74 -9.14
N ASN A 256 -4.49 11.46 -8.08
CA ASN A 256 -3.65 12.44 -7.39
C ASN A 256 -2.37 11.76 -6.91
N MET A 257 -1.42 11.53 -7.82
CA MET A 257 -0.06 11.09 -7.48
C MET A 257 0.86 12.30 -7.57
N ASP A 258 1.55 12.68 -6.50
CA ASP A 258 2.59 13.71 -6.57
C ASP A 258 3.77 13.22 -7.44
N GLU A 259 4.42 14.13 -8.18
CA GLU A 259 5.71 13.80 -8.81
C GLU A 259 6.79 13.53 -7.75
N ASP A 260 6.64 14.10 -6.56
CA ASP A 260 7.50 13.83 -5.42
C ASP A 260 7.20 12.46 -4.76
N CYS A 261 7.64 11.39 -5.43
CA CYS A 261 7.25 10.01 -5.12
C CYS A 261 8.40 9.06 -4.78
N LEU A 262 9.66 9.51 -4.79
CA LEU A 262 10.83 8.63 -4.62
C LEU A 262 11.13 8.36 -3.12
N TYR A 263 10.26 7.57 -2.50
CA TYR A 263 10.35 7.15 -1.11
C TYR A 263 10.20 5.63 -0.95
N LEU A 264 10.55 5.12 0.22
CA LEU A 264 10.34 3.75 0.63
C LEU A 264 9.82 3.67 2.07
N ASN A 265 9.22 2.54 2.38
CA ASN A 265 8.74 2.21 3.72
C ASN A 265 9.57 1.05 4.27
N VAL A 266 9.90 1.09 5.55
CA VAL A 266 10.66 0.05 6.24
C VAL A 266 9.86 -0.48 7.41
N TYR A 267 9.72 -1.81 7.46
CA TYR A 267 9.05 -2.54 8.53
C TYR A 267 10.07 -3.50 9.14
N SER A 268 10.34 -3.35 10.42
CA SER A 268 11.42 -4.07 11.10
C SER A 268 10.96 -4.61 12.45
N PRO A 269 11.37 -5.83 12.83
CA PRO A 269 11.23 -6.28 14.21
C PRO A 269 11.95 -5.36 15.20
N PRO A 270 11.40 -5.17 16.41
CA PRO A 270 12.02 -4.32 17.41
C PRO A 270 13.37 -4.90 17.83
N ARG A 271 14.39 -4.04 17.87
CA ARG A 271 15.80 -4.41 18.16
C ARG A 271 16.40 -5.39 17.13
N ALA A 272 15.87 -5.45 15.90
CA ALA A 272 16.46 -6.23 14.83
C ALA A 272 17.94 -5.88 14.60
N LYS A 273 18.75 -6.90 14.32
CA LYS A 273 20.16 -6.73 13.99
C LYS A 273 20.56 -7.75 12.94
N ASN A 274 21.04 -7.25 11.80
CA ASN A 274 21.58 -8.05 10.70
C ASN A 274 20.59 -9.13 10.20
N LEU A 275 19.29 -8.82 10.16
CA LEU A 275 18.29 -9.75 9.62
C LEU A 275 18.27 -9.75 8.09
N PRO A 276 17.87 -10.84 7.43
CA PRO A 276 17.56 -10.85 6.00
C PRO A 276 16.64 -9.69 5.60
N VAL A 277 16.79 -9.17 4.39
CA VAL A 277 16.01 -8.04 3.88
C VAL A 277 15.19 -8.50 2.68
N LEU A 278 13.89 -8.24 2.70
CA LEU A 278 12.99 -8.41 1.56
C LEU A 278 12.61 -7.05 0.99
N VAL A 279 12.96 -6.78 -0.26
CA VAL A 279 12.62 -5.55 -0.97
C VAL A 279 11.50 -5.84 -1.96
N TRP A 280 10.34 -5.24 -1.77
CA TRP A 280 9.17 -5.38 -2.63
C TRP A 280 9.08 -4.27 -3.68
N ILE A 281 8.86 -4.66 -4.93
CA ILE A 281 8.67 -3.82 -6.10
C ILE A 281 7.25 -4.10 -6.64
N HIS A 282 6.35 -3.14 -6.45
CA HIS A 282 4.95 -3.33 -6.81
C HIS A 282 4.73 -3.46 -8.33
N GLY A 283 3.61 -4.08 -8.70
CA GLY A 283 3.13 -4.14 -10.09
C GLY A 283 2.38 -2.88 -10.52
N GLY A 284 1.48 -3.00 -11.49
CA GLY A 284 0.64 -1.90 -11.98
C GLY A 284 0.99 -1.37 -13.36
N GLY A 285 1.62 -2.20 -14.21
CA GLY A 285 1.92 -1.84 -15.59
C GLY A 285 2.81 -0.61 -15.73
N TRP A 286 3.59 -0.30 -14.69
CA TRP A 286 4.33 0.94 -14.52
C TRP A 286 3.50 2.23 -14.44
N ASP A 287 2.18 2.21 -14.56
CA ASP A 287 1.34 3.43 -14.59
C ASP A 287 0.49 3.61 -13.32
N HIS A 288 0.24 2.54 -12.56
CA HIS A 288 -0.58 2.56 -11.36
C HIS A 288 0.01 1.72 -10.21
N ASN A 289 -0.74 1.63 -9.11
CA ASN A 289 -0.35 1.11 -7.80
C ASN A 289 0.66 1.98 -7.03
N SER A 290 0.83 1.62 -5.76
CA SER A 290 1.70 2.37 -4.84
C SER A 290 2.24 1.48 -3.73
N ALA A 291 3.40 1.85 -3.20
CA ALA A 291 3.93 1.33 -1.94
C ALA A 291 2.93 1.39 -0.78
N THR A 292 1.93 2.28 -0.81
CA THR A 292 0.89 2.40 0.23
C THR A 292 -0.07 1.22 0.28
N GLN A 293 -0.15 0.41 -0.79
CA GLN A 293 -1.11 -0.68 -0.92
C GLN A 293 -0.61 -2.02 -0.36
N PHE A 294 0.67 -2.12 0.00
CA PHE A 294 1.33 -3.38 0.31
C PHE A 294 1.91 -3.34 1.73
N ASP A 295 1.16 -3.86 2.70
CA ASP A 295 1.61 -4.01 4.09
C ASP A 295 2.27 -5.39 4.31
N PRO A 296 3.59 -5.47 4.55
CA PRO A 296 4.30 -6.73 4.75
C PRO A 296 4.12 -7.33 6.15
N THR A 297 3.42 -6.65 7.06
CA THR A 297 3.25 -7.07 8.46
C THR A 297 2.81 -8.54 8.59
N PRO A 298 1.79 -9.04 7.85
CA PRO A 298 1.38 -10.44 7.98
C PRO A 298 2.49 -11.43 7.61
N LEU A 299 3.35 -11.12 6.64
CA LEU A 299 4.47 -11.96 6.24
C LEU A 299 5.59 -11.96 7.30
N ILE A 300 5.91 -10.78 7.86
CA ILE A 300 6.90 -10.67 8.95
C ILE A 300 6.43 -11.48 10.16
N ASN A 301 5.15 -11.36 10.54
CA ASN A 301 4.56 -12.11 11.65
C ASN A 301 4.55 -13.61 11.38
N LEU A 302 4.16 -14.05 10.18
CA LEU A 302 4.19 -15.46 9.78
C LEU A 302 5.60 -16.06 9.90
N SER A 303 6.62 -15.26 9.65
CA SER A 303 8.03 -15.67 9.76
C SER A 303 8.57 -15.66 11.20
N ASN A 304 7.75 -15.36 12.21
CA ASN A 304 8.17 -15.07 13.58
C ASN A 304 9.23 -13.96 13.65
N ASN A 305 9.00 -12.85 12.95
CA ASN A 305 9.86 -11.65 12.99
C ASN A 305 11.31 -11.90 12.56
N THR A 306 11.53 -12.68 11.50
CA THR A 306 12.88 -13.12 11.09
C THR A 306 13.51 -12.31 9.95
N PHE A 307 12.83 -11.31 9.40
CA PHE A 307 13.37 -10.46 8.33
C PHE A 307 12.87 -9.00 8.43
N VAL A 308 13.55 -8.09 7.75
CA VAL A 308 13.15 -6.69 7.53
C VAL A 308 12.54 -6.56 6.14
N ALA A 309 11.40 -5.88 6.04
CA ALA A 309 10.77 -5.59 4.76
C ALA A 309 10.98 -4.13 4.33
N VAL A 310 11.24 -3.92 3.05
CA VAL A 310 11.36 -2.61 2.41
C VAL A 310 10.38 -2.55 1.24
N ILE A 311 9.44 -1.62 1.28
CA ILE A 311 8.43 -1.42 0.23
C ILE A 311 8.80 -0.13 -0.52
N ILE A 312 9.22 -0.23 -1.78
CA ILE A 312 9.68 0.94 -2.53
C ILE A 312 8.54 1.54 -3.37
N GLN A 313 8.52 2.87 -3.46
CA GLN A 313 7.80 3.61 -4.50
C GLN A 313 8.79 4.00 -5.60
N TYR A 314 8.40 3.83 -6.86
CA TYR A 314 9.15 4.32 -8.02
C TYR A 314 8.23 5.19 -8.89
N ARG A 315 8.79 6.01 -9.78
CA ARG A 315 7.99 6.90 -10.63
C ARG A 315 7.05 6.07 -11.54
N PRO A 316 5.79 6.49 -11.74
CA PRO A 316 4.93 5.85 -12.73
C PRO A 316 5.17 6.42 -14.15
N ALA A 317 4.64 5.70 -15.14
CA ALA A 317 4.49 6.06 -16.54
C ALA A 317 5.80 6.35 -17.29
N ILE A 318 5.93 7.58 -17.83
CA ILE A 318 7.06 8.08 -18.62
C ILE A 318 8.29 8.22 -17.70
N SER A 319 8.88 7.14 -17.23
CA SER A 319 9.99 7.19 -16.27
C SER A 319 10.92 5.98 -16.35
N PRO A 320 12.19 6.14 -15.97
CA PRO A 320 13.16 5.03 -15.88
C PRO A 320 12.96 4.27 -14.56
N ASN A 321 11.87 3.51 -14.47
CA ASN A 321 11.40 2.89 -13.23
C ASN A 321 12.38 1.86 -12.66
N ASP A 322 13.06 1.16 -13.55
CA ASP A 322 14.14 0.22 -13.26
C ASP A 322 15.37 0.92 -12.66
N GLN A 323 15.70 2.12 -13.13
CA GLN A 323 16.76 2.95 -12.55
C GLN A 323 16.38 3.47 -11.17
N ASP A 324 15.13 3.86 -10.95
CA ASP A 324 14.63 4.26 -9.63
C ASP A 324 14.70 3.09 -8.64
N ALA A 325 14.22 1.91 -9.06
CA ALA A 325 14.30 0.70 -8.25
C ALA A 325 15.76 0.32 -7.93
N ARG A 326 16.67 0.43 -8.89
CA ARG A 326 18.11 0.22 -8.64
C ARG A 326 18.68 1.24 -7.65
N PHE A 327 18.31 2.51 -7.78
CA PHE A 327 18.77 3.55 -6.86
C PHE A 327 18.24 3.33 -5.44
N ALA A 328 17.01 2.82 -5.29
CA ALA A 328 16.48 2.36 -4.01
C ALA A 328 17.28 1.18 -3.44
N LEU A 329 17.77 0.26 -4.28
CA LEU A 329 18.65 -0.83 -3.83
C LEU A 329 20.04 -0.33 -3.40
N GLU A 330 20.58 0.71 -4.03
CA GLU A 330 21.80 1.39 -3.57
C GLU A 330 21.60 2.05 -2.21
N PHE A 331 20.42 2.63 -1.98
CA PHE A 331 20.02 3.11 -0.66
C PHE A 331 19.96 1.97 0.35
N VAL A 332 19.31 0.84 0.03
CA VAL A 332 19.24 -0.35 0.90
C VAL A 332 20.64 -0.80 1.27
N GLN A 333 21.54 -0.94 0.30
CA GLN A 333 22.93 -1.30 0.53
C GLN A 333 23.65 -0.35 1.49
N SER A 334 23.38 0.94 1.40
CA SER A 334 24.08 1.96 2.18
C SER A 334 23.49 2.16 3.58
N ASN A 335 22.19 1.87 3.78
CA ASN A 335 21.46 2.34 4.96
C ASN A 335 20.71 1.24 5.74
N ILE A 336 20.42 0.08 5.15
CA ILE A 336 19.48 -0.88 5.78
C ILE A 336 19.94 -1.43 7.13
N ALA A 337 21.26 -1.43 7.38
CA ALA A 337 21.83 -1.80 8.67
C ALA A 337 21.32 -0.93 9.84
N LYS A 338 20.99 0.34 9.58
CA LYS A 338 20.43 1.26 10.59
C LYS A 338 18.98 0.90 10.97
N PHE A 339 18.28 0.18 10.10
CA PHE A 339 16.94 -0.34 10.33
C PHE A 339 16.95 -1.80 10.81
N GLY A 340 18.13 -2.37 11.10
CA GLY A 340 18.28 -3.75 11.59
C GLY A 340 18.46 -4.82 10.52
N GLY A 341 18.50 -4.46 9.24
CA GLY A 341 18.68 -5.40 8.13
C GLY A 341 20.14 -5.67 7.75
N SER A 342 20.39 -6.77 7.05
CA SER A 342 21.68 -7.17 6.51
C SER A 342 21.80 -6.76 5.05
N ARG A 343 22.79 -5.91 4.75
CA ARG A 343 23.13 -5.55 3.35
C ARG A 343 23.67 -6.73 2.53
N HIS A 344 24.13 -7.78 3.19
CA HIS A 344 24.68 -8.97 2.54
C HIS A 344 23.62 -10.02 2.21
N ASP A 345 22.40 -9.86 2.74
CA ASP A 345 21.31 -10.82 2.61
C ASP A 345 20.02 -10.15 2.14
N VAL A 346 20.09 -9.56 0.94
CA VAL A 346 18.98 -8.84 0.31
C VAL A 346 18.30 -9.71 -0.74
N THR A 347 16.98 -9.81 -0.64
CA THR A 347 16.08 -10.49 -1.58
C THR A 347 15.23 -9.43 -2.26
N ILE A 348 15.24 -9.37 -3.59
CA ILE A 348 14.28 -8.52 -4.32
C ILE A 348 13.08 -9.35 -4.74
N TRP A 349 11.90 -8.75 -4.71
CA TRP A 349 10.66 -9.40 -5.06
C TRP A 349 9.75 -8.43 -5.78
N GLY A 350 9.14 -8.85 -6.88
CA GLY A 350 8.14 -8.02 -7.54
C GLY A 350 7.08 -8.82 -8.28
N GLN A 351 5.95 -8.15 -8.51
CA GLN A 351 4.78 -8.72 -9.18
C GLN A 351 4.43 -7.96 -10.47
N SER A 352 3.97 -8.65 -11.52
CA SER A 352 3.61 -8.02 -12.81
C SER A 352 4.77 -7.18 -13.36
N SER A 353 4.54 -5.87 -13.58
CA SER A 353 5.58 -4.92 -14.01
C SER A 353 6.72 -4.83 -13.00
N GLY A 354 6.47 -4.99 -11.70
CA GLY A 354 7.51 -5.10 -10.68
C GLY A 354 8.33 -6.38 -10.83
N GLY A 355 7.71 -7.48 -11.23
CA GLY A 355 8.41 -8.71 -11.60
C GLY A 355 9.24 -8.55 -12.89
N GLY A 356 8.72 -7.79 -13.85
CA GLY A 356 9.47 -7.34 -15.04
C GLY A 356 10.70 -6.50 -14.65
N THR A 357 10.54 -5.56 -13.72
CA THR A 357 11.65 -4.78 -13.18
C THR A 357 12.67 -5.63 -12.44
N VAL A 358 12.25 -6.66 -11.68
CA VAL A 358 13.18 -7.63 -11.08
C VAL A 358 14.01 -8.34 -12.15
N LEU A 359 13.40 -8.72 -13.27
CA LEU A 359 14.15 -9.31 -14.39
C LEU A 359 15.13 -8.32 -15.01
N GLU A 360 14.69 -7.09 -15.29
CA GLU A 360 15.54 -6.03 -15.83
C GLU A 360 16.76 -5.80 -14.93
N LEU A 361 16.55 -5.77 -13.61
CA LEU A 361 17.62 -5.71 -12.62
C LEU A 361 18.53 -6.94 -12.68
N LEU A 362 17.98 -8.16 -12.77
CA LEU A 362 18.78 -9.38 -12.89
C LEU A 362 19.72 -9.34 -14.10
N VAL A 363 19.21 -8.97 -15.27
CA VAL A 363 20.01 -8.94 -16.50
C VAL A 363 21.01 -7.79 -16.50
N GLN A 364 20.59 -6.61 -16.02
CA GLN A 364 21.43 -5.43 -16.02
C GLN A 364 22.60 -5.57 -15.04
N GLU A 365 22.31 -5.99 -13.82
CA GLU A 365 23.34 -6.24 -12.82
C GLU A 365 24.24 -7.40 -13.25
N GLY A 366 23.73 -8.39 -13.99
CA GLY A 366 24.55 -9.47 -14.56
C GLY A 366 25.53 -8.97 -15.62
N ARG A 367 25.10 -8.04 -16.49
CA ARG A 367 25.96 -7.34 -17.46
C ARG A 367 27.02 -6.50 -16.75
N LEU A 368 26.63 -5.71 -15.75
CA LEU A 368 27.55 -4.89 -14.96
C LEU A 368 28.56 -5.75 -14.20
N GLN A 369 28.12 -6.87 -13.62
CA GLN A 369 28.99 -7.83 -12.96
C GLN A 369 30.06 -8.38 -13.92
N ARG A 370 29.67 -8.73 -15.15
CA ARG A 370 30.62 -9.18 -16.16
C ARG A 370 31.58 -8.07 -16.60
N ALA A 371 31.08 -6.86 -16.81
CA ALA A 371 31.87 -5.73 -17.31
C ALA A 371 32.85 -5.18 -16.26
N LEU A 372 32.42 -5.08 -15.00
CA LEU A 372 33.21 -4.48 -13.92
C LEU A 372 34.04 -5.50 -13.13
N GLY A 373 33.74 -6.81 -13.25
CA GLY A 373 34.48 -7.87 -12.59
C GLY A 373 34.54 -7.68 -11.07
N THR A 374 35.76 -7.62 -10.51
CA THR A 374 35.99 -7.42 -9.06
C THR A 374 35.57 -6.05 -8.55
N LYS A 375 35.37 -5.06 -9.43
CA LYS A 375 34.89 -3.71 -9.06
C LYS A 375 33.37 -3.65 -8.89
N TYR A 376 32.65 -4.70 -9.30
CA TYR A 376 31.20 -4.75 -9.18
C TYR A 376 30.78 -4.94 -7.71
N SER A 377 29.90 -4.06 -7.23
CA SER A 377 29.28 -4.19 -5.91
C SER A 377 27.87 -4.76 -6.06
N ARG A 378 27.65 -5.95 -5.48
CA ARG A 378 26.36 -6.65 -5.57
C ARG A 378 25.28 -5.90 -4.77
N LEU A 379 24.13 -5.67 -5.40
CA LEU A 379 22.97 -5.03 -4.77
C LEU A 379 22.03 -6.00 -4.06
N PHE A 380 21.90 -7.24 -4.55
CA PHE A 380 21.03 -8.27 -3.97
C PHE A 380 21.58 -9.68 -4.18
N GLY A 381 21.22 -10.60 -3.30
CA GLY A 381 21.67 -11.99 -3.29
C GLY A 381 20.74 -12.93 -4.04
N ALA A 382 19.42 -12.69 -3.96
CA ALA A 382 18.37 -13.51 -4.56
C ALA A 382 17.23 -12.65 -5.09
N ALA A 383 16.37 -13.26 -5.90
CA ALA A 383 15.20 -12.63 -6.49
C ALA A 383 13.96 -13.53 -6.36
N ILE A 384 12.77 -12.93 -6.39
CA ILE A 384 11.45 -13.55 -6.49
C ILE A 384 10.69 -12.77 -7.58
N MET A 385 10.03 -13.45 -8.52
CA MET A 385 9.32 -12.78 -9.62
C MET A 385 7.90 -13.32 -9.78
N SER A 386 6.91 -12.72 -9.13
CA SER A 386 5.50 -13.13 -9.23
C SER A 386 4.88 -12.64 -10.54
N SER A 387 4.54 -13.55 -11.46
CA SER A 387 3.90 -13.17 -12.75
C SER A 387 4.65 -12.05 -13.51
N PRO A 388 5.96 -12.18 -13.79
CA PRO A 388 6.74 -11.08 -14.34
C PRO A 388 6.16 -10.67 -15.71
N TRP A 389 5.99 -9.37 -15.93
CA TRP A 389 5.41 -8.81 -17.16
C TRP A 389 6.50 -8.42 -18.15
N PHE A 390 6.45 -8.98 -19.36
CA PHE A 390 7.43 -8.80 -20.43
C PHE A 390 6.75 -8.19 -21.66
N PRO A 391 6.62 -6.86 -21.73
CA PRO A 391 6.13 -6.23 -22.95
C PRO A 391 7.15 -6.40 -24.09
N PRO A 392 6.72 -6.30 -25.35
CA PRO A 392 7.65 -6.14 -26.47
C PRO A 392 8.61 -4.98 -26.24
N LEU A 393 9.91 -5.23 -26.35
CA LEU A 393 10.96 -4.21 -26.18
C LEU A 393 11.63 -3.93 -27.52
N GLY A 394 11.53 -2.70 -27.99
CA GLY A 394 12.24 -2.20 -29.17
C GLY A 394 13.36 -1.22 -28.81
N LYS A 395 14.16 -0.83 -29.80
CA LYS A 395 15.14 0.26 -29.62
C LYS A 395 14.45 1.60 -29.38
N CYS A 396 14.98 2.43 -28.50
CA CYS A 396 14.44 3.76 -28.23
C CYS A 396 14.42 4.65 -29.49
N SER A 397 15.32 4.43 -30.46
CA SER A 397 15.29 5.11 -31.76
C SER A 397 14.17 4.66 -32.70
N ASN A 398 13.36 3.65 -32.35
CA ASN A 398 12.28 3.19 -33.21
C ASN A 398 11.18 4.25 -33.30
N ALA A 399 10.60 4.40 -34.50
CA ALA A 399 9.47 5.28 -34.80
C ALA A 399 8.38 5.20 -33.73
N TYR A 400 8.07 4.00 -33.23
CA TYR A 400 7.11 3.80 -32.15
C TYR A 400 7.37 4.71 -30.93
N TYR A 401 8.58 4.68 -30.36
CA TYR A 401 8.91 5.49 -29.17
C TYR A 401 9.10 6.97 -29.50
N THR A 402 9.66 7.29 -30.67
CA THR A 402 9.85 8.70 -31.07
C THR A 402 8.51 9.38 -31.37
N ASP A 403 7.54 8.65 -31.92
CA ASP A 403 6.19 9.15 -32.20
C ASP A 403 5.39 9.31 -30.91
N GLN A 404 5.56 8.40 -29.94
CA GLN A 404 5.02 8.56 -28.60
C GLN A 404 5.52 9.85 -27.92
N PHE A 405 6.83 10.10 -27.97
CA PHE A 405 7.42 11.32 -27.45
C PHE A 405 6.89 12.57 -28.17
N ARG A 406 6.82 12.56 -29.51
CA ARG A 406 6.28 13.68 -30.30
C ARG A 406 4.81 13.94 -30.00
N ASN A 407 3.99 12.90 -29.89
CA ASN A 407 2.56 13.03 -29.56
C ASN A 407 2.35 13.61 -28.17
N PHE A 408 3.11 13.14 -27.17
CA PHE A 408 3.07 13.70 -25.82
C PHE A 408 3.53 15.17 -25.82
N THR A 409 4.62 15.47 -26.52
CA THR A 409 5.13 16.83 -26.70
C THR A 409 4.11 17.75 -27.37
N SER A 410 3.40 17.24 -28.39
CA SER A 410 2.33 17.96 -29.07
C SER A 410 1.14 18.24 -28.15
N GLY A 411 0.68 17.23 -27.42
CA GLY A 411 -0.43 17.36 -26.47
C GLY A 411 -0.12 18.32 -25.33
N ALA A 412 1.15 18.42 -24.93
CA ALA A 412 1.63 19.37 -23.94
C ALA A 412 1.86 20.79 -24.49
N GLY A 413 1.67 21.03 -25.80
CA GLY A 413 1.92 22.34 -26.43
C GLY A 413 3.40 22.67 -26.66
N CYS A 414 4.29 21.67 -26.62
CA CYS A 414 5.74 21.84 -26.67
C CYS A 414 6.38 21.54 -28.04
N LEU A 415 5.60 21.29 -29.09
CA LEU A 415 6.11 20.79 -30.39
C LEU A 415 6.59 21.90 -31.36
N ALA A 416 6.43 23.18 -31.05
CA ALA A 416 6.82 24.28 -31.96
C ALA A 416 8.24 24.06 -32.51
N ASN A 417 8.50 24.29 -33.81
CA ASN A 417 9.72 23.99 -34.60
C ASN A 417 11.09 24.07 -33.88
N SER A 418 11.34 23.14 -32.97
CA SER A 418 12.47 23.22 -32.03
C SER A 418 13.21 21.89 -31.99
N THR A 419 14.43 21.88 -31.43
CA THR A 419 15.20 20.66 -31.17
C THR A 419 14.58 19.82 -30.04
N ASP A 420 14.92 18.53 -29.93
CA ASP A 420 14.49 17.67 -28.81
C ASP A 420 14.85 18.27 -27.44
N SER A 421 15.98 18.99 -27.36
CA SER A 421 16.44 19.64 -26.12
C SER A 421 15.49 20.75 -25.67
N SER A 422 15.01 21.58 -26.60
CA SER A 422 14.02 22.63 -26.34
C SER A 422 12.62 22.06 -26.07
N MET A 423 12.23 20.96 -26.74
CA MET A 423 10.98 20.26 -26.45
C MET A 423 11.00 19.72 -25.01
N LEU A 424 12.09 19.06 -24.60
CA LEU A 424 12.28 18.55 -23.25
C LEU A 424 12.32 19.67 -22.20
N ALA A 425 12.93 20.81 -22.51
CA ALA A 425 12.92 21.98 -21.62
C ALA A 425 11.51 22.52 -21.40
N CYS A 426 10.70 22.64 -22.47
CA CYS A 426 9.29 23.03 -22.37
C CYS A 426 8.49 22.03 -21.52
N LEU A 427 8.66 20.73 -21.77
CA LEU A 427 8.00 19.68 -20.99
C LEU A 427 8.39 19.71 -19.51
N ARG A 428 9.65 20.00 -19.18
CA ARG A 428 10.11 20.16 -17.79
C ARG A 428 9.50 21.38 -17.08
N ALA A 429 9.18 22.43 -17.83
CA ALA A 429 8.54 23.63 -17.33
C ALA A 429 7.01 23.51 -17.23
N ALA A 430 6.40 22.55 -17.92
CA ALA A 430 4.95 22.38 -17.95
C ALA A 430 4.36 22.04 -16.56
N PRO A 431 3.13 22.43 -16.24
CA PRO A 431 2.48 22.04 -14.98
C PRO A 431 2.31 20.53 -14.86
N SER A 432 2.57 19.96 -13.67
CA SER A 432 2.44 18.52 -13.42
C SER A 432 1.01 18.03 -13.69
N SER A 433 -0.01 18.84 -13.38
CA SER A 433 -1.42 18.53 -13.63
C SER A 433 -1.71 18.31 -15.11
N THR A 434 -1.17 19.17 -15.98
CA THR A 434 -1.30 19.05 -17.44
C THR A 434 -0.67 17.75 -17.95
N LEU A 435 0.56 17.46 -17.51
CA LEU A 435 1.27 16.25 -17.93
C LEU A 435 0.59 14.97 -17.45
N LYS A 436 0.07 14.95 -16.21
CA LYS A 436 -0.70 13.83 -15.65
C LYS A 436 -2.00 13.59 -16.42
N GLN A 437 -2.75 14.66 -16.70
CA GLN A 437 -3.99 14.55 -17.47
C GLN A 437 -3.73 14.02 -18.88
N LEU A 438 -2.67 14.51 -19.53
CA LEU A 438 -2.27 14.04 -20.85
C LEU A 438 -1.83 12.58 -20.81
N ASN A 439 -1.02 12.18 -19.83
CA ASN A 439 -0.61 10.79 -19.62
C ASN A 439 -1.82 9.87 -19.49
N TYR A 440 -2.79 10.25 -18.66
CA TYR A 440 -4.03 9.50 -18.47
C TYR A 440 -4.84 9.38 -19.78
N GLN A 441 -4.98 10.47 -20.54
CA GLN A 441 -5.67 10.45 -21.83
C GLN A 441 -4.98 9.54 -22.84
N MET A 442 -3.65 9.57 -22.91
CA MET A 442 -2.86 8.77 -23.84
C MET A 442 -2.92 7.28 -23.48
N ASN A 443 -2.82 6.93 -22.19
CA ASN A 443 -3.04 5.56 -21.73
C ASN A 443 -4.45 5.07 -22.05
N LYS A 444 -5.49 5.89 -21.82
CA LYS A 444 -6.88 5.52 -22.14
C LYS A 444 -7.14 5.35 -23.64
N ALA A 445 -6.40 6.05 -24.50
CA ALA A 445 -6.60 6.01 -25.95
C ALA A 445 -6.10 4.70 -26.61
N GLN A 446 -5.28 3.90 -25.91
CA GLN A 446 -4.75 2.64 -26.45
C GLN A 446 -5.83 1.56 -26.50
N ARG A 447 -6.38 1.30 -27.69
CA ARG A 447 -7.33 0.21 -27.95
C ARG A 447 -6.59 -1.13 -28.12
N GLY A 448 -6.07 -1.69 -27.02
CA GLY A 448 -5.53 -3.05 -26.99
C GLY A 448 -4.03 -3.20 -26.74
N HIS A 449 -3.27 -2.11 -26.56
CA HIS A 449 -1.94 -2.15 -25.94
C HIS A 449 -2.07 -2.04 -24.43
N VAL A 450 -1.30 -2.85 -23.70
CA VAL A 450 -1.41 -3.02 -22.24
C VAL A 450 -1.09 -1.73 -21.46
N ASN A 451 -0.15 -0.92 -21.96
CA ASN A 451 0.19 0.42 -21.46
C ASN A 451 0.73 1.26 -22.63
N TYR A 452 0.56 2.58 -22.59
CA TYR A 452 1.15 3.49 -23.58
C TYR A 452 2.67 3.54 -23.41
N TRP A 453 3.16 3.57 -22.17
CA TRP A 453 4.59 3.65 -21.88
C TRP A 453 5.16 2.28 -21.53
N VAL A 454 6.18 1.88 -22.29
CA VAL A 454 6.95 0.67 -22.01
C VAL A 454 8.44 1.01 -22.09
N ALA A 455 9.28 0.24 -21.38
CA ALA A 455 10.71 0.36 -21.50
C ALA A 455 11.16 0.19 -22.97
N CYS A 456 12.27 0.84 -23.32
CA CYS A 456 12.93 0.70 -24.60
C CYS A 456 14.39 0.34 -24.39
N LEU A 457 14.96 -0.36 -25.37
CA LEU A 457 16.39 -0.66 -25.40
C LEU A 457 17.13 0.60 -25.80
N GLU A 458 17.91 1.13 -24.88
CA GLU A 458 18.74 2.31 -25.12
C GLU A 458 19.75 1.98 -26.22
N ASP A 459 19.81 2.84 -27.22
CA ASP A 459 20.80 2.73 -28.30
C ASP A 459 22.22 2.74 -27.72
N ASP A 460 23.20 2.24 -28.50
CA ASP A 460 24.63 2.07 -28.13
C ASP A 460 25.36 3.41 -27.86
N THR A 461 24.83 4.18 -26.91
CA THR A 461 25.42 5.35 -26.29
C THR A 461 26.24 4.88 -25.09
N THR A 462 27.25 5.64 -24.69
CA THR A 462 28.12 5.27 -23.57
C THR A 462 27.39 5.20 -22.23
N SER A 463 26.30 5.95 -22.05
CA SER A 463 25.61 6.16 -20.78
C SER A 463 24.39 5.29 -20.49
N GLY A 464 23.93 4.46 -21.44
CA GLY A 464 22.62 3.84 -21.28
C GLY A 464 22.51 2.72 -20.25
N TYR A 465 21.31 2.54 -19.68
CA TYR A 465 21.02 1.54 -18.67
C TYR A 465 20.55 0.22 -19.31
N LEU A 466 19.36 0.19 -19.91
CA LEU A 466 18.81 -1.02 -20.54
C LEU A 466 19.28 -1.17 -22.00
N LYS A 467 20.49 -1.70 -22.23
CA LYS A 467 21.06 -1.85 -23.60
C LYS A 467 20.94 -3.25 -24.21
N MET A 468 20.28 -4.19 -23.54
CA MET A 468 20.17 -5.57 -24.03
C MET A 468 18.81 -6.13 -23.69
N HIS A 469 18.21 -6.79 -24.66
CA HIS A 469 16.95 -7.50 -24.46
C HIS A 469 17.11 -8.55 -23.36
N PRO A 470 16.22 -8.62 -22.35
CA PRO A 470 16.34 -9.56 -21.25
C PRO A 470 16.48 -11.02 -21.72
N VAL A 471 15.71 -11.44 -22.74
CA VAL A 471 15.81 -12.80 -23.30
C VAL A 471 17.20 -13.10 -23.87
N GLU A 472 17.85 -12.14 -24.53
CA GLU A 472 19.21 -12.33 -25.05
C GLU A 472 20.22 -12.38 -23.90
N ALA A 473 20.06 -11.54 -22.87
CA ALA A 473 20.88 -11.60 -21.68
C ALA A 473 20.74 -12.95 -20.95
N LEU A 474 19.51 -13.49 -20.84
CA LEU A 474 19.23 -14.81 -20.30
C LEU A 474 19.93 -15.91 -21.10
N ARG A 475 19.84 -15.86 -22.44
CA ARG A 475 20.52 -16.80 -23.35
C ARG A 475 22.04 -16.79 -23.16
N LEU A 476 22.62 -15.61 -22.96
CA LEU A 476 24.05 -15.42 -22.71
C LEU A 476 24.47 -15.71 -21.25
N GLY A 477 23.52 -16.03 -20.37
CA GLY A 477 23.76 -16.26 -18.95
C GLY A 477 24.20 -15.01 -18.18
N LEU A 478 23.90 -13.82 -18.72
CA LEU A 478 24.24 -12.51 -18.13
C LEU A 478 23.22 -12.12 -17.05
N VAL A 479 23.19 -12.90 -15.97
CA VAL A 479 22.26 -12.68 -14.85
C VAL A 479 23.02 -12.52 -13.53
N ALA A 480 22.64 -11.50 -12.75
CA ALA A 480 23.10 -11.30 -11.39
C ALA A 480 22.44 -12.29 -10.41
N GLY A 481 23.00 -12.36 -9.21
CA GLY A 481 22.65 -13.34 -8.18
C GLY A 481 23.61 -14.52 -8.21
N ALA A 482 24.35 -14.73 -7.11
CA ALA A 482 25.38 -15.76 -7.05
C ALA A 482 24.86 -17.13 -6.65
N ARG A 483 23.75 -17.20 -5.90
CA ARG A 483 23.12 -18.41 -5.32
C ARG A 483 21.66 -18.07 -4.97
N PRO A 484 20.80 -19.06 -4.66
CA PRO A 484 19.55 -19.37 -5.37
C PRO A 484 18.66 -18.17 -5.72
N SER A 485 18.14 -18.11 -6.95
CA SER A 485 17.15 -17.13 -7.43
C SER A 485 15.82 -17.84 -7.66
N TYR A 486 14.78 -17.44 -6.93
CA TYR A 486 13.43 -17.94 -7.12
C TYR A 486 12.80 -17.25 -8.32
N ILE A 487 12.33 -18.05 -9.26
CA ILE A 487 11.72 -17.53 -10.48
C ILE A 487 10.33 -18.10 -10.52
N SER A 488 9.40 -17.24 -10.13
CA SER A 488 8.01 -17.61 -10.15
C SER A 488 7.50 -17.60 -11.58
N GLN A 489 6.67 -18.60 -11.86
CA GLN A 489 5.82 -18.67 -13.03
C GLN A 489 4.41 -18.39 -12.52
N LEU A 490 3.72 -17.48 -13.19
CA LEU A 490 2.27 -17.53 -13.21
C LEU A 490 1.91 -17.99 -14.60
N LEU A 491 1.53 -19.26 -14.71
CA LEU A 491 0.70 -19.67 -15.83
C LEU A 491 -0.70 -19.27 -15.42
N LEU A 492 -1.30 -18.32 -16.12
CA LEU A 492 -2.74 -18.44 -16.29
C LEU A 492 -2.94 -19.73 -17.09
N ASN A 493 -3.92 -20.55 -16.78
CA ASN A 493 -4.42 -21.61 -17.67
C ASN A 493 -3.38 -22.49 -18.43
N THR A 494 -2.90 -23.58 -17.81
CA THR A 494 -2.28 -24.70 -18.56
C THR A 494 -3.37 -25.47 -19.30
N ARG A 495 -3.74 -25.01 -20.49
CA ARG A 495 -4.50 -25.81 -21.44
C ARG A 495 -3.64 -26.06 -22.67
N SER A 496 -3.56 -27.31 -23.10
CA SER A 496 -2.93 -27.70 -24.35
C SER A 496 -3.59 -26.98 -25.52
N ALA A 497 -2.86 -26.83 -26.62
CA ALA A 497 -3.32 -26.14 -27.83
C ALA A 497 -4.65 -26.66 -28.40
N ASP A 498 -5.08 -27.86 -27.98
CA ASP A 498 -6.30 -28.54 -28.41
C ASP A 498 -7.54 -28.21 -27.54
N ALA A 499 -7.40 -27.43 -26.47
CA ALA A 499 -8.48 -27.17 -25.50
C ALA A 499 -9.12 -25.78 -25.61
N PHE A 500 -8.86 -25.04 -26.70
CA PHE A 500 -9.40 -23.70 -26.91
C PHE A 500 -10.78 -23.75 -27.56
N VAL A 501 -11.77 -23.31 -26.79
CA VAL A 501 -13.19 -23.37 -27.15
C VAL A 501 -13.56 -22.34 -28.23
N ASP A 502 -12.80 -21.23 -28.36
CA ASP A 502 -13.02 -20.18 -29.35
C ASP A 502 -11.74 -19.33 -29.63
N GLY A 503 -11.88 -18.33 -30.52
CA GLY A 503 -10.80 -17.40 -30.89
C GLY A 503 -10.34 -16.46 -29.77
N HIS A 504 -11.22 -16.12 -28.82
CA HIS A 504 -10.88 -15.26 -27.69
C HIS A 504 -9.97 -16.01 -26.69
N ALA A 505 -10.33 -17.25 -26.36
CA ALA A 505 -9.53 -18.13 -25.51
C ALA A 505 -8.11 -18.35 -26.08
N ARG A 506 -7.99 -18.54 -27.40
CA ARG A 506 -6.67 -18.62 -28.07
C ARG A 506 -5.87 -17.33 -27.92
N GLY A 507 -6.49 -16.17 -28.16
CA GLY A 507 -5.83 -14.88 -28.03
C GLY A 507 -5.29 -14.62 -26.62
N VAL A 508 -6.09 -14.93 -25.60
CA VAL A 508 -5.68 -14.80 -24.19
C VAL A 508 -4.49 -15.70 -23.87
N SER A 509 -4.50 -16.97 -24.32
CA SER A 509 -3.39 -17.89 -24.07
C SER A 509 -2.10 -17.53 -24.80
N VAL A 510 -2.18 -17.09 -26.07
CA VAL A 510 -0.99 -16.58 -26.78
C VAL A 510 -0.40 -15.38 -26.05
N TYR A 511 -1.24 -14.44 -25.63
CA TYR A 511 -0.81 -13.25 -24.91
C TYR A 511 -0.16 -13.62 -23.56
N GLN A 512 -0.78 -14.52 -22.81
CA GLN A 512 -0.25 -15.03 -21.55
C GLN A 512 1.14 -15.66 -21.72
N ASP A 513 1.29 -16.56 -22.70
CA ASP A 513 2.55 -17.26 -22.92
C ASP A 513 3.65 -16.30 -23.35
N ALA A 514 3.35 -15.41 -24.30
CA ALA A 514 4.31 -14.45 -24.82
C ALA A 514 4.74 -13.41 -23.77
N VAL A 515 3.82 -12.96 -22.91
CA VAL A 515 4.03 -11.79 -22.05
C VAL A 515 4.37 -12.16 -20.59
N PHE A 516 4.04 -13.37 -20.13
CA PHE A 516 4.27 -13.77 -18.73
C PHE A 516 4.99 -15.12 -18.59
N ALA A 517 4.44 -16.18 -19.21
CA ALA A 517 4.85 -17.54 -18.88
C ALA A 517 6.18 -17.98 -19.52
N CYS A 518 6.42 -17.67 -20.81
CA CYS A 518 7.66 -18.06 -21.48
C CYS A 518 8.87 -17.34 -20.86
N GLY A 519 8.77 -16.04 -20.63
CA GLY A 519 9.84 -15.24 -20.02
C GLY A 519 10.23 -15.73 -18.62
N SER A 520 9.25 -16.07 -17.77
CA SER A 520 9.51 -16.66 -16.46
C SER A 520 10.14 -18.05 -16.55
N THR A 521 9.71 -18.88 -17.51
CA THR A 521 10.35 -20.20 -17.78
C THR A 521 11.82 -20.04 -18.13
N TRP A 522 12.12 -19.18 -19.10
CA TRP A 522 13.48 -18.98 -19.56
C TRP A 522 14.37 -18.43 -18.45
N ALA A 523 13.86 -17.49 -17.66
CA ALA A 523 14.58 -16.97 -16.53
C ALA A 523 14.90 -18.11 -15.52
N ALA A 524 13.91 -18.95 -15.17
CA ALA A 524 14.10 -20.09 -14.27
C ALA A 524 15.16 -21.08 -14.76
N ASP A 525 15.19 -21.33 -16.07
CA ASP A 525 16.13 -22.24 -16.72
C ASP A 525 17.58 -21.76 -16.68
N VAL A 526 17.83 -20.44 -16.72
CA VAL A 526 19.20 -19.92 -16.58
C VAL A 526 19.82 -20.33 -15.23
N PHE A 527 19.01 -20.43 -14.18
CA PHE A 527 19.45 -20.83 -12.84
C PHE A 527 19.38 -22.35 -12.59
N LYS A 528 18.87 -23.14 -13.55
CA LYS A 528 18.76 -24.61 -13.46
C LYS A 528 20.10 -25.28 -13.21
N LYS A 529 21.14 -24.90 -13.97
CA LYS A 529 22.50 -25.46 -13.83
C LYS A 529 23.13 -25.17 -12.46
N ARG A 530 22.73 -24.08 -11.83
CA ARG A 530 23.17 -23.69 -10.48
C ARG A 530 22.34 -24.39 -9.39
N GLN A 531 21.43 -25.29 -9.77
CA GLN A 531 20.38 -25.85 -8.93
C GLN A 531 19.72 -24.77 -8.08
N ALA A 532 19.45 -23.60 -8.64
CA ALA A 532 19.21 -22.40 -7.85
C ALA A 532 17.81 -21.83 -8.02
N SER A 533 16.92 -22.53 -8.74
CA SER A 533 15.56 -22.05 -9.05
C SER A 533 14.48 -23.03 -8.64
N TRP A 534 13.32 -22.47 -8.34
CA TRP A 534 12.04 -23.13 -8.09
C TRP A 534 10.99 -22.40 -8.90
N ARG A 535 9.94 -23.10 -9.31
CA ARG A 535 8.79 -22.55 -10.05
C ARG A 535 7.51 -22.94 -9.33
N TYR A 536 6.53 -22.02 -9.31
CA TYR A 536 5.16 -22.36 -8.95
C TYR A 536 4.19 -22.08 -10.09
N LEU A 537 2.94 -22.44 -9.86
CA LEU A 537 1.76 -22.03 -10.59
C LEU A 537 0.67 -21.71 -9.57
N PHE A 538 0.10 -20.51 -9.67
CA PHE A 538 -1.07 -20.16 -8.88
C PHE A 538 -2.34 -20.55 -9.64
N GLY A 539 -3.03 -21.58 -9.16
CA GLY A 539 -4.21 -22.17 -9.78
C GLY A 539 -5.49 -22.01 -8.95
N ILE A 540 -5.49 -21.14 -7.93
CA ILE A 540 -6.68 -20.88 -7.10
C ILE A 540 -7.65 -19.98 -7.88
N LEU A 541 -8.80 -20.52 -8.26
CA LEU A 541 -9.79 -19.81 -9.08
C LEU A 541 -10.23 -18.48 -8.43
N PRO A 542 -10.40 -17.39 -9.21
CA PRO A 542 -10.36 -17.35 -10.68
C PRO A 542 -8.94 -17.34 -11.29
N ALA A 543 -7.89 -17.41 -10.45
CA ALA A 543 -6.48 -17.50 -10.84
C ALA A 543 -6.02 -16.42 -11.82
N VAL A 544 -6.70 -15.26 -11.83
CA VAL A 544 -6.39 -14.14 -12.73
C VAL A 544 -5.05 -13.49 -12.36
N HIS A 545 -4.44 -12.79 -13.31
CA HIS A 545 -3.18 -12.07 -13.08
C HIS A 545 -3.27 -11.17 -11.85
N ALA A 546 -2.23 -11.20 -11.00
CA ALA A 546 -2.13 -10.46 -9.74
C ALA A 546 -3.08 -10.88 -8.62
N GLN A 547 -3.92 -11.90 -8.82
CA GLN A 547 -4.82 -12.39 -7.75
C GLN A 547 -4.03 -13.02 -6.58
N ASP A 548 -2.81 -13.47 -6.84
CA ASP A 548 -1.89 -14.00 -5.84
C ASP A 548 -1.46 -12.96 -4.80
N ASN A 549 -1.45 -11.66 -5.14
CA ASN A 549 -1.18 -10.58 -4.19
C ASN A 549 -2.11 -10.62 -2.96
N ALA A 550 -3.37 -11.04 -3.11
CA ALA A 550 -4.33 -11.13 -2.00
C ALA A 550 -4.00 -12.26 -0.99
N TYR A 551 -3.09 -13.17 -1.35
CA TYR A 551 -2.57 -14.25 -0.51
C TYR A 551 -1.15 -13.96 0.00
N GLU A 552 -0.58 -12.83 -0.40
CA GLU A 552 0.75 -12.34 0.00
C GLU A 552 0.59 -11.12 0.92
N PHE A 553 -0.33 -10.23 0.55
CA PHE A 553 -0.69 -8.98 1.22
C PHE A 553 -2.20 -8.99 1.49
N PRO A 554 -2.66 -9.56 2.63
CA PRO A 554 -4.08 -9.73 2.94
C PRO A 554 -4.93 -8.44 2.97
N TYR A 555 -4.29 -7.27 3.03
CA TYR A 555 -4.93 -5.95 3.03
C TYR A 555 -4.88 -5.26 1.64
N TRP A 556 -4.44 -5.97 0.61
CA TRP A 556 -4.33 -5.44 -0.75
C TRP A 556 -5.70 -5.40 -1.46
N TYR A 557 -6.23 -4.18 -1.65
CA TYR A 557 -7.42 -3.84 -2.43
C TYR A 557 -8.74 -4.45 -1.86
N ASN A 558 -9.91 -3.90 -2.23
CA ASN A 558 -11.24 -4.28 -1.70
C ASN A 558 -11.69 -5.73 -2.02
N TRP A 559 -10.79 -6.58 -2.51
CA TRP A 559 -11.07 -8.01 -2.65
C TRP A 559 -10.88 -8.64 -1.29
N ARG A 560 -11.99 -9.04 -0.66
CA ARG A 560 -11.95 -10.01 0.44
C ARG A 560 -11.29 -11.26 -0.12
N SER A 561 -9.98 -11.39 0.09
CA SER A 561 -9.29 -12.66 -0.03
C SER A 561 -10.16 -13.66 0.75
N PRO A 562 -10.57 -14.80 0.18
CA PRO A 562 -11.03 -15.89 1.02
C PRO A 562 -9.80 -16.26 1.85
N THR A 563 -9.68 -15.64 3.02
CA THR A 563 -8.57 -15.84 3.95
C THR A 563 -8.67 -17.27 4.44
N SER A 564 -8.16 -18.20 3.65
CA SER A 564 -7.77 -19.52 4.08
C SER A 564 -6.44 -19.32 4.81
N PRO A 565 -6.40 -19.39 6.15
CA PRO A 565 -5.17 -19.17 6.89
C PRO A 565 -4.09 -20.17 6.47
N SER A 566 -4.50 -21.38 6.07
CA SER A 566 -3.62 -22.42 5.56
C SER A 566 -3.04 -22.08 4.19
N THR A 567 -3.81 -21.47 3.29
CA THR A 567 -3.30 -21.01 1.99
C THR A 567 -2.32 -19.85 2.15
N PHE A 568 -2.63 -18.89 3.02
CA PHE A 568 -1.69 -17.81 3.36
C PHE A 568 -0.40 -18.37 3.99
N ALA A 569 -0.53 -19.33 4.92
CA ALA A 569 0.62 -20.00 5.53
C ALA A 569 1.46 -20.76 4.50
N ALA A 570 0.85 -21.42 3.52
CA ALA A 570 1.57 -22.14 2.47
C ALA A 570 2.30 -21.18 1.51
N PHE A 571 1.57 -20.21 0.97
CA PHE A 571 2.09 -19.31 -0.07
C PHE A 571 3.01 -18.23 0.52
N GLY A 572 2.53 -17.49 1.51
CA GLY A 572 3.33 -16.53 2.27
C GLY A 572 4.48 -17.21 3.03
N GLY A 573 4.27 -18.43 3.52
CA GLY A 573 5.32 -19.23 4.17
C GLY A 573 6.45 -19.57 3.22
N ALA A 574 6.15 -19.87 1.95
CA ALA A 574 7.18 -20.12 0.96
C ALA A 574 8.03 -18.87 0.66
N ILE A 575 7.41 -17.70 0.55
CA ILE A 575 8.10 -16.42 0.30
C ILE A 575 8.99 -16.04 1.49
N THR A 576 8.44 -16.12 2.71
CA THR A 576 9.17 -15.80 3.95
C THR A 576 10.32 -16.77 4.18
N ASN A 577 10.09 -18.07 4.02
CA ASN A 577 11.13 -19.07 4.19
C ASN A 577 12.21 -18.98 3.10
N PHE A 578 11.86 -18.62 1.86
CA PHE A 578 12.86 -18.33 0.83
C PHE A 578 13.70 -17.10 1.15
N THR A 579 13.08 -16.04 1.67
CA THR A 579 13.77 -14.82 2.11
C THR A 579 14.81 -15.13 3.19
N VAL A 580 14.44 -15.96 4.17
CA VAL A 580 15.28 -16.25 5.35
C VAL A 580 16.28 -17.37 5.10
N ARG A 581 15.87 -18.43 4.38
CA ARG A 581 16.63 -19.69 4.26
C ARG A 581 17.09 -20.01 2.84
N ARG A 582 16.75 -19.16 1.86
CA ARG A 582 17.03 -19.41 0.43
C ARG A 582 16.42 -20.71 -0.10
N ASN A 583 15.30 -21.13 0.51
CA ASN A 583 14.56 -22.33 0.18
C ASN A 583 13.06 -22.08 0.42
N PRO A 584 12.17 -22.29 -0.58
CA PRO A 584 10.75 -22.04 -0.40
C PRO A 584 10.00 -23.17 0.35
N ASN A 585 10.66 -24.29 0.68
CA ASN A 585 10.02 -25.39 1.40
C ASN A 585 9.68 -25.00 2.85
N SER A 586 8.40 -25.00 3.21
CA SER A 586 7.91 -24.76 4.57
C SER A 586 7.01 -25.90 5.03
N ASP A 587 6.78 -26.01 6.33
CA ASP A 587 5.93 -27.03 6.93
C ASP A 587 4.44 -26.85 6.57
N ALA A 588 4.08 -25.70 6.00
CA ALA A 588 2.73 -25.40 5.52
C ALA A 588 2.45 -25.93 4.09
N LEU A 589 3.45 -26.49 3.41
CA LEU A 589 3.27 -27.12 2.10
C LEU A 589 2.94 -28.61 2.26
N ASP A 590 1.96 -29.11 1.51
CA ASP A 590 1.61 -30.54 1.51
C ASP A 590 2.67 -31.42 0.85
N THR A 591 3.50 -30.82 -0.02
CA THR A 591 4.54 -31.54 -0.77
C THR A 591 5.86 -30.78 -0.76
N THR A 592 6.96 -31.52 -0.95
CA THR A 592 8.28 -30.90 -1.12
C THR A 592 8.33 -30.15 -2.45
N TRP A 593 8.61 -28.86 -2.37
CA TRP A 593 8.88 -28.01 -3.52
C TRP A 593 10.26 -28.32 -4.10
N LEU A 594 10.26 -29.18 -5.11
CA LEU A 594 11.45 -29.57 -5.85
C LEU A 594 11.99 -28.41 -6.70
N ARG A 595 13.31 -28.37 -6.86
CA ARG A 595 14.00 -27.40 -7.71
C ARG A 595 13.58 -27.57 -9.17
N ALA A 596 13.59 -26.48 -9.94
CA ALA A 596 13.22 -26.49 -11.36
C ALA A 596 14.13 -27.40 -12.21
N ALA A 597 15.34 -27.72 -11.73
CA ALA A 597 16.22 -28.71 -12.35
C ALA A 597 15.58 -30.09 -12.54
N SER A 598 14.62 -30.43 -11.68
CA SER A 598 13.87 -31.70 -11.74
C SER A 598 12.75 -31.71 -12.79
N ALA A 599 12.62 -30.67 -13.63
CA ALA A 599 11.51 -30.49 -14.57
C ALA A 599 10.14 -30.53 -13.87
N THR A 600 10.07 -29.95 -12.67
CA THR A 600 8.86 -29.87 -11.86
C THR A 600 8.55 -28.43 -11.46
N GLN A 601 7.31 -28.19 -11.05
CA GLN A 601 6.83 -26.98 -10.40
C GLN A 601 5.83 -27.35 -9.31
N ILE A 602 5.65 -26.49 -8.32
CA ILE A 602 4.53 -26.61 -7.38
C ILE A 602 3.30 -25.93 -7.98
N VAL A 603 2.12 -26.45 -7.74
CA VAL A 603 0.86 -25.83 -8.14
C VAL A 603 0.05 -25.58 -6.88
N PHE A 604 -0.32 -24.33 -6.63
CA PHE A 604 -1.24 -23.96 -5.57
C PHE A 604 -2.66 -24.04 -6.12
N ASN A 605 -3.44 -25.03 -5.69
CA ASN A 605 -4.79 -25.24 -6.20
C ASN A 605 -5.71 -25.70 -5.06
N MET A 606 -6.68 -24.87 -4.71
CA MET A 606 -7.67 -25.20 -3.68
C MET A 606 -8.79 -26.08 -4.27
N THR A 607 -8.47 -27.35 -4.54
CA THR A 607 -9.51 -28.36 -4.82
C THR A 607 -10.18 -28.88 -3.54
N SER A 608 -9.51 -28.75 -2.38
CA SER A 608 -10.00 -29.10 -1.04
C SER A 608 -9.18 -28.37 0.05
N PRO A 609 -9.73 -28.07 1.25
CA PRO A 609 -8.97 -27.48 2.37
C PRO A 609 -7.72 -28.27 2.80
N ALA A 610 -7.66 -29.57 2.49
CA ALA A 610 -6.57 -30.47 2.84
C ALA A 610 -5.47 -30.59 1.76
N ASN A 611 -5.69 -30.04 0.56
CA ASN A 611 -4.73 -30.07 -0.55
C ASN A 611 -4.58 -28.65 -1.10
N ILE A 612 -3.59 -27.93 -0.57
CA ILE A 612 -3.27 -26.54 -0.88
C ILE A 612 -2.19 -26.48 -1.97
N SER A 613 -1.31 -27.48 -2.02
CA SER A 613 -0.18 -27.53 -2.96
C SER A 613 0.08 -28.93 -3.51
N GLN A 614 0.48 -29.03 -4.77
CA GLN A 614 0.83 -30.31 -5.42
C GLN A 614 2.05 -30.14 -6.33
N THR A 615 2.85 -31.19 -6.48
CA THR A 615 3.99 -31.19 -7.41
C THR A 615 3.56 -31.68 -8.79
N TYR A 616 3.83 -30.90 -9.83
CA TYR A 616 3.54 -31.23 -11.22
C TYR A 616 4.83 -31.29 -12.05
N ARG A 617 4.90 -32.22 -13.01
CA ARG A 617 5.96 -32.24 -14.04
C ARG A 617 5.66 -31.23 -15.13
N THR A 618 6.67 -30.49 -15.53
CA THR A 618 6.58 -29.44 -16.55
C THR A 618 7.17 -29.95 -17.85
N ASP A 619 6.36 -30.67 -18.61
CA ASP A 619 6.79 -31.23 -19.90
C ASP A 619 6.47 -30.27 -21.07
N PHE A 620 5.85 -29.13 -20.77
CA PHE A 620 5.15 -28.28 -21.74
C PHE A 620 6.00 -27.17 -22.40
N TYR A 621 7.05 -26.68 -21.75
CA TYR A 621 7.92 -25.63 -22.29
C TYR A 621 9.32 -26.19 -22.55
N HIS A 622 9.72 -26.29 -23.82
CA HIS A 622 11.07 -26.69 -24.18
C HIS A 622 12.09 -25.62 -23.74
N PRO A 623 13.31 -26.00 -23.31
CA PRO A 623 14.39 -25.04 -23.06
C PRO A 623 14.67 -24.22 -24.31
N LEU A 624 15.28 -23.04 -24.16
CA LEU A 624 15.86 -22.28 -25.29
C LEU A 624 16.97 -23.11 -25.97
N SER A 625 16.59 -24.05 -26.85
CA SER A 625 17.52 -24.78 -27.71
C SER A 625 17.85 -23.89 -28.89
N GLY A 626 19.12 -23.52 -29.00
CA GLY A 626 19.60 -22.64 -30.06
C GLY A 626 19.40 -23.27 -31.44
N THR A 627 18.31 -22.94 -32.10
CA THR A 627 18.21 -22.91 -33.56
C THR A 627 17.66 -21.55 -33.94
N LYS A 628 18.33 -20.91 -34.89
CA LYS A 628 17.86 -19.67 -35.52
C LYS A 628 16.47 -19.93 -36.11
N GLU A 629 15.49 -19.17 -35.68
CA GLU A 629 14.39 -18.74 -36.55
C GLU A 629 14.46 -17.21 -36.64
#